data_AF-A0A6G6J8B9-F1
#
_entry.id   AF-A0A6G6J8B9-F1
#
_cell.length_a   1.000
_cell.length_b   1.000
_cell.length_c   1.000
_cell.angle_alpha   90.00
_cell.angle_beta   90.00
_cell.angle_gamma   90.00
#
_symmetry.space_group_name_H-M   'P 1'
#
loop_
_entity.id
_entity.type
_entity.pdbx_description
1 polymer ?
#
loop_
_entity_poly.entity_id
_entity_poly.type
_entity_poly.pdbx_seq_one_letter_code
_entity_poly.pdbx_strand_id
1 'polypeptide(L)'
;MRKLFQIWLTLTIFSMAIYIPFYLFGNNALDAVEEVTPEDLIPFTGYRGQDDERIANAWRATGVDTSMELEDALDDNKLLSNVEIRYATEPQLVKASMASGLSVVEAVADAGDGLQLRLVFTVIPKRFLKSWAMVNGMLGMQITDGKHAYDMMDSLEDQVHLYALFEKSGRGGAESVERMKGRFKVLLAAEEERARAKQSEVAGVAQPTMPQPASRNGAAISTEEYLQGYEQQFNNADDEALAKAEAYHAAQEKAAQPQVSAPQQPSSVTPAADQAVGDGRTAGPATRPAQLTRAGNYGPDKIVIFLFDGKPAYCADEGIDGPNCHGDASSWIGAGTHEDHMDPGSSICIAGEPGCQLPQYFPADIRG
;
A
#
# COMPACT_ATOMS: atom_id res chain seq x y z
N MET A 1 31.34 -17.14 -50.60
CA MET A 1 30.33 -16.11 -50.23
C MET A 1 28.88 -16.55 -50.49
N ARG A 2 28.39 -16.69 -51.73
CA ARG A 2 26.94 -16.89 -52.02
C ARG A 2 26.22 -18.00 -51.21
N LYS A 3 26.82 -19.19 -51.04
CA LYS A 3 26.21 -20.26 -50.22
C LYS A 3 26.18 -19.97 -48.71
N LEU A 4 27.22 -19.32 -48.16
CA LEU A 4 27.24 -18.91 -46.74
C LEU A 4 26.18 -17.84 -46.46
N PHE A 5 26.00 -16.88 -47.38
CA PHE A 5 24.94 -15.89 -47.28
C PHE A 5 23.54 -16.54 -47.34
N GLN A 6 23.33 -17.53 -48.21
CA GLN A 6 22.07 -18.29 -48.25
C GLN A 6 21.80 -19.03 -46.93
N ILE A 7 22.79 -19.76 -46.39
CA ILE A 7 22.64 -20.47 -45.11
C ILE A 7 22.33 -19.49 -43.97
N TRP A 8 23.07 -18.38 -43.88
CA TRP A 8 22.81 -17.33 -42.89
C TRP A 8 21.40 -16.75 -43.03
N LEU A 9 21.00 -16.32 -44.23
CA LEU A 9 19.69 -15.74 -44.49
C LEU A 9 18.55 -16.73 -44.17
N THR A 10 18.70 -18.01 -44.53
CA THR A 10 17.73 -19.05 -44.20
C THR A 10 17.62 -19.25 -42.69
N LEU A 11 18.73 -19.31 -41.96
CA LEU A 11 18.72 -19.40 -40.49
C LEU A 11 18.09 -18.16 -39.84
N THR A 12 18.38 -16.95 -40.34
CA THR A 12 17.77 -15.71 -39.86
C THR A 12 16.25 -15.69 -40.11
N ILE A 13 15.79 -16.16 -41.28
CA ILE A 13 14.36 -16.26 -41.59
C ILE A 13 13.67 -17.29 -40.68
N PHE A 14 14.25 -18.47 -40.46
CA PHE A 14 13.68 -19.45 -39.52
C PHE A 14 13.67 -18.94 -38.08
N SER A 15 14.77 -18.32 -37.64
CA SER A 15 14.88 -17.68 -36.33
C SER A 15 13.80 -16.61 -36.13
N MET A 16 13.62 -15.70 -37.08
CA MET A 16 12.58 -14.65 -37.03
C MET A 16 11.17 -15.22 -37.16
N ALA A 17 10.93 -16.22 -38.01
CA ALA A 17 9.62 -16.83 -38.19
C ALA A 17 9.12 -17.59 -36.93
N ILE A 18 10.04 -18.06 -36.09
CA ILE A 18 9.72 -18.62 -34.77
C ILE A 18 9.64 -17.51 -33.72
N TYR A 19 10.66 -16.65 -33.64
CA TYR A 19 10.77 -15.63 -32.59
C TYR A 19 9.65 -14.59 -32.65
N ILE A 20 9.25 -14.13 -33.84
CA ILE A 20 8.25 -13.05 -33.99
C ILE A 20 6.88 -13.46 -33.42
N PRO A 21 6.30 -14.63 -33.74
CA PRO A 21 5.06 -15.10 -33.09
C PRO A 21 5.17 -15.21 -31.57
N PHE A 22 6.19 -15.89 -31.04
CA PHE A 22 6.39 -16.00 -29.58
C PHE A 22 6.56 -14.64 -28.91
N TYR A 23 7.25 -13.70 -29.58
CA TYR A 23 7.44 -12.34 -29.07
C TYR A 23 6.17 -11.48 -29.13
N LEU A 24 5.33 -11.63 -30.17
CA LEU A 24 4.13 -10.81 -30.35
C LEU A 24 2.91 -11.31 -29.57
N PHE A 25 2.78 -12.63 -29.38
CA PHE A 25 1.60 -13.22 -28.74
C PHE A 25 1.83 -13.63 -27.28
N GLY A 26 3.03 -14.09 -26.92
CA GLY A 26 3.32 -14.54 -25.55
C GLY A 26 3.68 -13.40 -24.60
N ASN A 27 3.36 -13.57 -23.33
CA ASN A 27 3.45 -12.57 -22.26
C ASN A 27 2.71 -11.28 -22.65
N ASN A 28 1.41 -11.44 -22.94
CA ASN A 28 0.45 -10.35 -23.11
C ASN A 28 -0.26 -10.04 -21.77
N ALA A 29 -1.25 -9.14 -21.78
CA ALA A 29 -1.86 -8.68 -20.53
C ALA A 29 -2.80 -9.70 -19.86
N LEU A 30 -3.29 -10.70 -20.60
CA LEU A 30 -4.06 -11.82 -20.04
C LEU A 30 -3.11 -12.79 -19.35
N ASP A 31 -2.06 -13.24 -20.06
CA ASP A 31 -0.98 -14.08 -19.53
C ASP A 31 -0.42 -13.53 -18.20
N ALA A 32 -0.19 -12.21 -18.12
CA ALA A 32 0.31 -11.57 -16.89
C ALA A 32 -0.65 -11.62 -15.69
N VAL A 33 -1.95 -11.89 -15.91
CA VAL A 33 -2.96 -12.10 -14.87
C VAL A 33 -3.25 -13.59 -14.66
N GLU A 34 -3.09 -14.43 -15.68
CA GLU A 34 -3.07 -15.90 -15.54
C GLU A 34 -1.91 -16.31 -14.61
N GLU A 35 -0.69 -15.87 -14.92
CA GLU A 35 0.57 -16.19 -14.23
C GLU A 35 0.75 -15.47 -12.86
N VAL A 36 -0.18 -14.63 -12.39
CA VAL A 36 0.04 -13.82 -11.16
C VAL A 36 0.00 -14.66 -9.88
N THR A 37 1.04 -14.59 -9.06
CA THR A 37 1.15 -15.37 -7.81
C THR A 37 0.81 -14.53 -6.57
N PRO A 38 0.57 -15.16 -5.40
CA PRO A 38 0.41 -14.42 -4.15
C PRO A 38 1.59 -13.51 -3.80
N GLU A 39 2.82 -13.87 -4.18
CA GLU A 39 3.99 -13.01 -3.97
C GLU A 39 3.89 -11.71 -4.79
N ASP A 40 3.43 -11.79 -6.03
CA ASP A 40 3.20 -10.62 -6.90
C ASP A 40 2.03 -9.74 -6.43
N LEU A 41 1.08 -10.29 -5.65
CA LEU A 41 -0.08 -9.56 -5.13
C LEU A 41 0.21 -8.74 -3.86
N ILE A 42 1.27 -9.06 -3.09
CA ILE A 42 1.57 -8.37 -1.82
C ILE A 42 1.75 -6.84 -2.00
N PRO A 43 2.49 -6.32 -2.99
CA PRO A 43 2.66 -4.88 -3.21
C PRO A 43 1.37 -4.14 -3.59
N PHE A 44 0.35 -4.87 -4.03
CA PHE A 44 -0.92 -4.34 -4.55
C PHE A 44 -2.10 -4.52 -3.59
N THR A 45 -1.87 -5.11 -2.42
CA THR A 45 -2.86 -5.30 -1.35
C THR A 45 -2.53 -4.38 -0.16
N GLY A 46 -3.24 -4.56 0.97
CA GLY A 46 -3.09 -3.74 2.18
C GLY A 46 -1.77 -3.93 2.92
N TYR A 47 -0.89 -4.80 2.42
CA TYR A 47 0.47 -5.02 2.90
C TYR A 47 1.51 -4.13 2.19
N ARG A 48 1.10 -3.29 1.24
CA ARG A 48 1.97 -2.36 0.50
C ARG A 48 2.89 -1.56 1.43
N GLY A 49 4.19 -1.58 1.13
CA GLY A 49 5.20 -0.86 1.90
C GLY A 49 5.75 -1.63 3.11
N GLN A 50 5.24 -2.84 3.38
CA GLN A 50 5.84 -3.77 4.31
C GLN A 50 6.94 -4.62 3.63
N ASP A 51 7.61 -5.46 4.40
CA ASP A 51 8.56 -6.45 3.90
C ASP A 51 7.81 -7.60 3.20
N ASP A 52 7.83 -7.59 1.86
CA ASP A 52 7.15 -8.57 1.02
C ASP A 52 7.60 -10.01 1.31
N GLU A 53 8.90 -10.23 1.58
CA GLU A 53 9.43 -11.57 1.89
C GLU A 53 8.90 -12.06 3.24
N ARG A 54 8.80 -11.18 4.24
CA ARG A 54 8.18 -11.48 5.54
C ARG A 54 6.69 -11.83 5.39
N ILE A 55 5.95 -11.11 4.55
CA ILE A 55 4.52 -11.37 4.31
C ILE A 55 4.31 -12.67 3.52
N ALA A 56 5.10 -12.93 2.47
CA ALA A 56 5.09 -14.20 1.76
C ALA A 56 5.39 -15.37 2.68
N ASN A 57 6.41 -15.25 3.55
CA ASN A 57 6.71 -16.27 4.57
C ASN A 57 5.55 -16.50 5.55
N ALA A 58 4.83 -15.44 5.96
CA ALA A 58 3.66 -15.57 6.82
C ALA A 58 2.51 -16.33 6.10
N TRP A 59 2.26 -16.05 4.82
CA TRP A 59 1.26 -16.78 4.02
C TRP A 59 1.64 -18.25 3.79
N ARG A 60 2.91 -18.55 3.47
CA ARG A 60 3.39 -19.94 3.39
C ARG A 60 3.19 -20.69 4.71
N ALA A 61 3.38 -20.02 5.85
CA ALA A 61 3.16 -20.61 7.18
C ALA A 61 1.69 -20.89 7.51
N THR A 62 0.73 -20.21 6.86
CA THR A 62 -0.71 -20.49 7.01
C THR A 62 -1.25 -21.52 6.01
N GLY A 63 -0.41 -22.01 5.09
CA GLY A 63 -0.77 -23.04 4.11
C GLY A 63 -1.04 -22.53 2.69
N VAL A 64 -0.88 -21.22 2.46
CA VAL A 64 -0.97 -20.62 1.13
C VAL A 64 0.21 -21.09 0.27
N ASP A 65 -0.07 -21.46 -0.98
CA ASP A 65 0.94 -21.67 -2.01
C ASP A 65 1.29 -20.33 -2.65
N THR A 66 2.38 -19.71 -2.22
CA THR A 66 2.80 -18.42 -2.78
C THR A 66 3.43 -18.53 -4.18
N SER A 67 3.54 -19.75 -4.72
CA SER A 67 4.00 -20.03 -6.08
C SER A 67 2.91 -20.55 -7.02
N MET A 68 1.66 -20.64 -6.55
CA MET A 68 0.51 -21.01 -7.38
C MET A 68 0.06 -19.80 -8.21
N GLU A 69 -0.19 -20.03 -9.49
CA GLU A 69 -0.69 -19.04 -10.44
C GLU A 69 -2.19 -18.80 -10.22
N LEU A 70 -2.71 -17.62 -10.61
CA LEU A 70 -4.11 -17.26 -10.34
C LEU A 70 -5.08 -18.11 -11.16
N GLU A 71 -4.72 -18.50 -12.39
CA GLU A 71 -5.54 -19.43 -13.19
C GLU A 71 -5.74 -20.75 -12.43
N ASP A 72 -4.64 -21.41 -12.01
CA ASP A 72 -4.66 -22.63 -11.20
C ASP A 72 -5.50 -22.46 -9.92
N ALA A 73 -5.31 -21.37 -9.17
CA ALA A 73 -6.03 -21.11 -7.92
C ALA A 73 -7.55 -20.94 -8.09
N LEU A 74 -7.99 -20.50 -9.27
CA LEU A 74 -9.40 -20.38 -9.61
C LEU A 74 -9.97 -21.70 -10.15
N ASP A 75 -9.22 -22.43 -11.00
CA ASP A 75 -9.65 -23.68 -11.63
C ASP A 75 -9.68 -24.88 -10.66
N ASP A 76 -8.72 -24.99 -9.73
CA ASP A 76 -8.71 -26.04 -8.70
C ASP A 76 -9.79 -25.83 -7.62
N ASN A 77 -10.42 -24.65 -7.56
CA ASN A 77 -11.44 -24.32 -6.57
C ASN A 77 -12.79 -24.96 -6.91
N LYS A 78 -13.15 -26.00 -6.15
CA LYS A 78 -14.38 -26.81 -6.32
C LYS A 78 -15.72 -26.07 -6.26
N LEU A 79 -15.74 -24.80 -5.83
CA LEU A 79 -16.94 -23.95 -5.82
C LEU A 79 -16.96 -22.92 -6.95
N LEU A 80 -15.89 -22.85 -7.75
CA LEU A 80 -15.77 -22.06 -8.95
C LEU A 80 -15.90 -22.98 -10.18
N SER A 81 -16.26 -22.38 -11.30
CA SER A 81 -16.38 -23.05 -12.60
C SER A 81 -16.39 -22.00 -13.70
N ASN A 82 -16.16 -22.40 -14.96
CA ASN A 82 -16.14 -21.50 -16.11
C ASN A 82 -15.20 -20.29 -15.89
N VAL A 83 -13.97 -20.56 -15.42
CA VAL A 83 -12.95 -19.52 -15.24
C VAL A 83 -12.63 -18.91 -16.60
N GLU A 84 -12.64 -17.59 -16.68
CA GLU A 84 -12.31 -16.82 -17.88
C GLU A 84 -11.50 -15.57 -17.49
N ILE A 85 -10.27 -15.47 -18.01
CA ILE A 85 -9.43 -14.28 -17.86
C ILE A 85 -9.50 -13.49 -19.18
N ARG A 86 -10.00 -12.25 -19.10
CA ARG A 86 -10.33 -11.45 -20.29
C ARG A 86 -10.18 -9.96 -20.07
N TYR A 87 -10.07 -9.19 -21.16
CA TYR A 87 -10.10 -7.74 -21.08
C TYR A 87 -11.46 -7.25 -20.59
N ALA A 88 -11.46 -6.30 -19.64
CA ALA A 88 -12.69 -5.75 -19.09
C ALA A 88 -13.50 -5.03 -20.18
N THR A 89 -14.76 -5.42 -20.35
CA THR A 89 -15.67 -4.85 -21.37
C THR A 89 -16.56 -3.73 -20.83
N GLU A 90 -16.54 -3.50 -19.51
CA GLU A 90 -17.39 -2.53 -18.86
C GLU A 90 -16.99 -1.09 -19.26
N PRO A 91 -17.92 -0.24 -19.74
CA PRO A 91 -17.58 1.06 -20.35
C PRO A 91 -16.73 1.99 -19.46
N GLN A 92 -16.89 1.88 -18.13
CA GLN A 92 -16.12 2.67 -17.17
C GLN A 92 -14.66 2.20 -17.09
N LEU A 93 -14.43 0.89 -16.99
CA LEU A 93 -13.10 0.28 -16.98
C LEU A 93 -12.38 0.47 -18.33
N VAL A 94 -13.11 0.38 -19.44
CA VAL A 94 -12.59 0.68 -20.78
C VAL A 94 -12.15 2.15 -20.88
N LYS A 95 -12.93 3.09 -20.34
CA LYS A 95 -12.56 4.51 -20.32
C LYS A 95 -11.33 4.78 -19.44
N ALA A 96 -11.25 4.15 -18.26
CA ALA A 96 -10.09 4.24 -17.37
C ALA A 96 -8.82 3.65 -18.02
N SER A 97 -8.94 2.54 -18.74
CA SER A 97 -7.87 1.94 -19.53
C SER A 97 -7.36 2.91 -20.62
N MET A 98 -8.27 3.54 -21.37
CA MET A 98 -7.90 4.52 -22.39
C MET A 98 -7.24 5.80 -21.82
N ALA A 99 -7.63 6.24 -20.63
CA ALA A 99 -7.08 7.43 -19.99
C ALA A 99 -5.69 7.18 -19.37
N SER A 100 -5.50 6.05 -18.68
CA SER A 100 -4.24 5.69 -18.02
C SER A 100 -3.19 5.09 -18.97
N GLY A 101 -3.61 4.52 -20.09
CA GLY A 101 -2.74 3.72 -20.96
C GLY A 101 -2.38 2.34 -20.39
N LEU A 102 -3.03 1.92 -19.30
CA LEU A 102 -2.96 0.58 -18.74
C LEU A 102 -4.06 -0.29 -19.35
N SER A 103 -3.81 -1.58 -19.52
CA SER A 103 -4.87 -2.55 -19.82
C SER A 103 -5.63 -2.87 -18.53
N VAL A 104 -6.96 -3.02 -18.62
CA VAL A 104 -7.77 -3.56 -17.51
C VAL A 104 -8.24 -4.96 -17.89
N VAL A 105 -7.96 -5.91 -17.00
CA VAL A 105 -8.22 -7.34 -17.18
C VAL A 105 -9.05 -7.82 -16.00
N GLU A 106 -10.05 -8.65 -16.26
CA GLU A 106 -10.88 -9.31 -15.26
C GLU A 106 -10.69 -10.83 -15.32
N ALA A 107 -10.47 -11.44 -14.15
CA ALA A 107 -10.59 -12.88 -13.96
C ALA A 107 -12.00 -13.15 -13.40
N VAL A 108 -12.82 -13.90 -14.12
CA VAL A 108 -14.23 -14.17 -13.78
C VAL A 108 -14.43 -15.67 -13.59
N ALA A 109 -15.18 -16.07 -12.57
CA ALA A 109 -15.56 -17.46 -12.36
C ALA A 109 -16.99 -17.58 -11.80
N ASP A 110 -17.76 -18.55 -12.26
CA ASP A 110 -19.10 -18.85 -11.76
C ASP A 110 -19.01 -19.51 -10.37
N ALA A 111 -19.51 -18.83 -9.34
CA ALA A 111 -19.53 -19.28 -7.95
C ALA A 111 -20.82 -20.03 -7.56
N GLY A 112 -21.65 -20.39 -8.53
CA GLY A 112 -22.98 -21.00 -8.33
C GLY A 112 -24.03 -20.03 -7.77
N ASP A 113 -25.28 -20.51 -7.61
CA ASP A 113 -26.46 -19.69 -7.26
C ASP A 113 -26.77 -18.52 -8.23
N GLY A 114 -26.18 -18.51 -9.43
CA GLY A 114 -26.22 -17.36 -10.35
C GLY A 114 -25.27 -16.22 -9.96
N LEU A 115 -24.34 -16.46 -9.04
CA LEU A 115 -23.31 -15.51 -8.63
C LEU A 115 -21.99 -15.78 -9.36
N GLN A 116 -21.26 -14.72 -9.66
CA GLN A 116 -19.90 -14.75 -10.21
C GLN A 116 -18.93 -14.09 -9.25
N LEU A 117 -17.74 -14.68 -9.10
CA LEU A 117 -16.56 -14.04 -8.54
C LEU A 117 -15.84 -13.30 -9.67
N ARG A 118 -15.43 -12.05 -9.42
CA ARG A 118 -14.67 -11.22 -10.36
C ARG A 118 -13.49 -10.57 -9.64
N LEU A 119 -12.27 -10.85 -10.07
CA LEU A 119 -11.08 -10.11 -9.69
C LEU A 119 -10.72 -9.16 -10.84
N VAL A 120 -10.40 -7.90 -10.54
CA VAL A 120 -10.09 -6.89 -11.57
C VAL A 120 -8.68 -6.35 -11.36
N PHE A 121 -7.90 -6.30 -12.43
CA PHE A 121 -6.49 -5.90 -12.43
C PHE A 121 -6.20 -4.79 -13.45
N THR A 122 -5.27 -3.91 -13.09
CA THR A 122 -4.56 -3.06 -14.05
C THR A 122 -3.25 -3.72 -14.44
N VAL A 123 -2.92 -3.68 -15.72
CA VAL A 123 -1.73 -4.33 -16.29
C VAL A 123 -0.99 -3.30 -17.15
N ILE A 124 0.32 -3.16 -16.95
CA ILE A 124 1.17 -2.41 -17.89
C ILE A 124 1.29 -3.26 -19.16
N PRO A 125 0.75 -2.81 -20.31
CA PRO A 125 0.78 -3.61 -21.52
C PRO A 125 2.21 -3.67 -22.08
N LYS A 126 2.54 -4.84 -22.64
CA LYS A 126 3.80 -5.10 -23.32
C LYS A 126 4.11 -4.04 -24.38
N ARG A 127 5.21 -3.29 -24.21
CA ARG A 127 5.64 -2.28 -25.18
C ARG A 127 6.62 -2.89 -26.19
N PHE A 128 6.40 -2.56 -27.48
CA PHE A 128 7.21 -3.07 -28.59
C PHE A 128 8.71 -2.87 -28.35
N LEU A 129 9.46 -3.98 -28.38
CA LEU A 129 10.90 -4.11 -28.16
C LEU A 129 11.43 -3.73 -26.75
N LYS A 130 10.58 -3.51 -25.73
CA LYS A 130 11.08 -2.96 -24.44
C LYS A 130 10.53 -3.49 -23.12
N SER A 131 9.50 -4.33 -23.09
CA SER A 131 9.02 -4.90 -21.83
C SER A 131 8.35 -6.26 -22.00
N TRP A 132 8.04 -6.87 -20.87
CA TRP A 132 6.98 -7.87 -20.69
C TRP A 132 5.68 -7.13 -20.28
N ALA A 133 4.54 -7.80 -20.28
CA ALA A 133 3.37 -7.35 -19.54
C ALA A 133 3.59 -7.61 -18.05
N MET A 134 2.96 -6.81 -17.19
CA MET A 134 3.13 -6.91 -15.73
C MET A 134 1.90 -6.33 -15.02
N VAL A 135 1.39 -7.02 -14.01
CA VAL A 135 0.35 -6.50 -13.13
C VAL A 135 0.87 -5.24 -12.43
N ASN A 136 0.10 -4.16 -12.52
CA ASN A 136 0.39 -2.85 -11.95
C ASN A 136 -0.38 -2.60 -10.65
N GLY A 137 -1.48 -3.33 -10.45
CA GLY A 137 -2.30 -3.23 -9.25
C GLY A 137 -3.64 -3.92 -9.43
N MET A 138 -4.18 -4.42 -8.32
CA MET A 138 -5.53 -4.97 -8.24
C MET A 138 -6.53 -3.84 -7.93
N LEU A 139 -7.63 -3.76 -8.68
CA LEU A 139 -8.69 -2.78 -8.49
C LEU A 139 -9.78 -3.24 -7.52
N GLY A 140 -9.93 -4.55 -7.31
CA GLY A 140 -10.88 -5.11 -6.34
C GLY A 140 -11.22 -6.58 -6.60
N MET A 141 -11.94 -7.19 -5.65
CA MET A 141 -12.47 -8.55 -5.75
C MET A 141 -13.96 -8.50 -5.41
N GLN A 142 -14.82 -8.86 -6.36
CA GLN A 142 -16.25 -8.64 -6.27
C GLN A 142 -17.03 -9.95 -6.38
N ILE A 143 -18.19 -10.02 -5.71
CA ILE A 143 -19.25 -10.98 -6.04
C ILE A 143 -20.37 -10.21 -6.73
N THR A 144 -20.90 -10.76 -7.83
CA THR A 144 -22.01 -10.16 -8.59
C THR A 144 -23.05 -11.19 -9.01
N ASP A 145 -24.33 -10.78 -9.06
CA ASP A 145 -25.43 -11.51 -9.69
C ASP A 145 -25.75 -10.99 -11.13
N GLY A 146 -24.88 -10.14 -11.69
CA GLY A 146 -25.09 -9.44 -12.96
C GLY A 146 -25.95 -8.18 -12.88
N LYS A 147 -26.57 -7.87 -11.73
CA LYS A 147 -27.35 -6.65 -11.47
C LYS A 147 -26.77 -5.81 -10.33
N HIS A 148 -26.29 -6.46 -9.29
CA HIS A 148 -25.61 -5.89 -8.14
C HIS A 148 -24.18 -6.46 -8.13
N ALA A 149 -23.21 -5.62 -7.78
CA ALA A 149 -21.83 -6.03 -7.53
C ALA A 149 -21.40 -5.35 -6.23
N TYR A 150 -20.80 -6.12 -5.33
CA TYR A 150 -20.23 -5.60 -4.09
C TYR A 150 -18.76 -6.01 -4.03
N ASP A 151 -17.91 -5.08 -3.59
CA ASP A 151 -16.52 -5.40 -3.25
C ASP A 151 -16.49 -6.30 -2.00
N MET A 152 -15.53 -7.20 -2.00
CA MET A 152 -15.24 -8.14 -0.93
C MET A 152 -13.98 -7.75 -0.17
N MET A 153 -13.19 -6.76 -0.63
CA MET A 153 -11.89 -6.34 -0.08
C MET A 153 -11.93 -4.97 0.65
N ASP A 154 -12.99 -4.69 1.41
CA ASP A 154 -13.14 -3.41 2.15
C ASP A 154 -12.11 -3.23 3.30
N SER A 155 -11.38 -4.28 3.70
CA SER A 155 -10.47 -4.25 4.85
C SER A 155 -9.24 -5.16 4.68
N LEU A 156 -8.25 -5.03 5.57
CA LEU A 156 -7.08 -5.93 5.61
C LEU A 156 -7.47 -7.36 6.00
N GLU A 157 -8.44 -7.53 6.90
CA GLU A 157 -8.96 -8.85 7.29
C GLU A 157 -9.63 -9.55 6.09
N ASP A 158 -10.31 -8.77 5.24
CA ASP A 158 -10.97 -9.28 4.05
C ASP A 158 -10.00 -9.81 3.00
N GLN A 159 -8.75 -9.34 2.96
CA GLN A 159 -7.74 -9.81 2.00
C GLN A 159 -7.32 -11.26 2.26
N VAL A 160 -7.57 -11.79 3.47
CA VAL A 160 -7.46 -13.23 3.75
C VAL A 160 -8.32 -14.04 2.76
N HIS A 161 -9.44 -13.49 2.28
CA HIS A 161 -10.29 -14.17 1.30
C HIS A 161 -9.64 -14.37 -0.07
N LEU A 162 -8.81 -13.41 -0.51
CA LEU A 162 -8.02 -13.50 -1.74
C LEU A 162 -6.91 -14.54 -1.58
N TYR A 163 -6.08 -14.40 -0.54
CA TYR A 163 -4.96 -15.32 -0.29
C TYR A 163 -5.40 -16.75 0.01
N ALA A 164 -6.60 -16.94 0.57
CA ALA A 164 -7.16 -18.27 0.80
C ALA A 164 -7.50 -19.03 -0.48
N LEU A 165 -7.70 -18.36 -1.63
CA LEU A 165 -7.91 -19.05 -2.93
C LEU A 165 -6.71 -19.94 -3.28
N PHE A 166 -5.50 -19.47 -2.96
CA PHE A 166 -4.23 -20.15 -3.20
C PHE A 166 -3.83 -21.15 -2.10
N GLU A 167 -4.76 -21.57 -1.23
CA GLU A 167 -4.45 -22.51 -0.13
C GLU A 167 -4.28 -23.95 -0.66
N LYS A 168 -3.15 -24.59 -0.35
CA LYS A 168 -2.70 -25.87 -0.97
C LYS A 168 -3.70 -27.03 -0.90
N SER A 169 -4.60 -27.07 0.09
CA SER A 169 -5.63 -28.12 0.20
C SER A 169 -6.92 -27.81 -0.59
N GLY A 170 -7.05 -26.61 -1.15
CA GLY A 170 -8.26 -26.08 -1.79
C GLY A 170 -9.43 -25.83 -0.82
N ARG A 171 -9.27 -26.15 0.47
CA ARG A 171 -10.34 -25.98 1.47
C ARG A 171 -10.47 -24.51 1.87
N GLY A 172 -9.35 -23.80 2.01
CA GLY A 172 -9.34 -22.35 2.24
C GLY A 172 -10.10 -21.61 1.15
N GLY A 173 -9.85 -21.95 -0.12
CA GLY A 173 -10.49 -21.32 -1.27
C GLY A 173 -12.00 -21.55 -1.31
N ALA A 174 -12.44 -22.79 -1.06
CA ALA A 174 -13.87 -23.11 -0.97
C ALA A 174 -14.56 -22.38 0.21
N GLU A 175 -14.00 -22.45 1.42
CA GLU A 175 -14.56 -21.76 2.59
C GLU A 175 -14.58 -20.22 2.40
N SER A 176 -13.60 -19.68 1.66
CA SER A 176 -13.54 -18.27 1.31
C SER A 176 -14.69 -17.87 0.38
N VAL A 177 -14.91 -18.62 -0.71
CA VAL A 177 -16.00 -18.39 -1.66
C VAL A 177 -17.37 -18.50 -0.98
N GLU A 178 -17.59 -19.47 -0.09
CA GLU A 178 -18.85 -19.55 0.68
C GLU A 178 -19.09 -18.33 1.57
N ARG A 179 -18.04 -17.83 2.24
CA ARG A 179 -18.13 -16.63 3.10
C ARG A 179 -18.42 -15.37 2.28
N MET A 180 -17.76 -15.20 1.13
CA MET A 180 -18.03 -14.08 0.21
C MET A 180 -19.47 -14.13 -0.33
N LYS A 181 -19.96 -15.31 -0.75
CA LYS A 181 -21.39 -15.50 -1.11
C LYS A 181 -22.34 -15.19 0.04
N GLY A 182 -21.95 -15.51 1.28
CA GLY A 182 -22.68 -15.14 2.49
C GLY A 182 -22.76 -13.63 2.70
N ARG A 183 -21.62 -12.92 2.61
CA ARG A 183 -21.53 -11.45 2.67
C ARG A 183 -22.41 -10.80 1.60
N PHE A 184 -22.31 -11.25 0.35
CA PHE A 184 -23.15 -10.77 -0.76
C PHE A 184 -24.65 -10.85 -0.43
N LYS A 185 -25.12 -12.00 0.07
CA LYS A 185 -26.54 -12.19 0.44
C LYS A 185 -26.98 -11.25 1.57
N VAL A 186 -26.10 -10.95 2.53
CA VAL A 186 -26.38 -9.99 3.62
C VAL A 186 -26.42 -8.54 3.10
N LEU A 187 -25.48 -8.15 2.23
CA LEU A 187 -25.45 -6.81 1.63
C LEU A 187 -26.68 -6.55 0.75
N LEU A 188 -27.04 -7.52 -0.10
CA LEU A 188 -28.24 -7.46 -0.94
C LEU A 188 -29.52 -7.30 -0.10
N ALA A 189 -29.67 -8.10 0.96
CA ALA A 189 -30.81 -7.99 1.86
C ALA A 189 -30.90 -6.62 2.55
N ALA A 190 -29.76 -6.07 3.01
CA ALA A 190 -29.70 -4.75 3.61
C ALA A 190 -30.02 -3.63 2.61
N GLU A 191 -29.64 -3.77 1.33
CA GLU A 191 -30.03 -2.83 0.29
C GLU A 191 -31.53 -2.90 -0.04
N GLU A 192 -32.09 -4.12 -0.15
CA GLU A 192 -33.54 -4.30 -0.33
C GLU A 192 -34.35 -3.70 0.83
N GLU A 193 -33.93 -3.90 2.08
CA GLU A 193 -34.59 -3.30 3.24
C GLU A 193 -34.53 -1.77 3.20
N ARG A 194 -33.37 -1.19 2.84
CA ARG A 194 -33.21 0.26 2.65
C ARG A 194 -34.09 0.79 1.51
N ALA A 195 -34.24 0.04 0.42
CA ALA A 195 -35.12 0.40 -0.70
C ALA A 195 -36.61 0.37 -0.28
N ARG A 196 -37.04 -0.66 0.47
CA ARG A 196 -38.40 -0.77 1.03
C ARG A 196 -38.71 0.33 2.04
N ALA A 197 -37.75 0.69 2.90
CA ALA A 197 -37.86 1.80 3.84
C ALA A 197 -38.07 3.14 3.11
N LYS A 198 -37.20 3.44 2.11
CA LYS A 198 -37.34 4.65 1.27
C LYS A 198 -38.69 4.69 0.53
N GLN A 199 -39.18 3.57 0.00
CA GLN A 199 -40.49 3.51 -0.65
C GLN A 199 -41.65 3.73 0.35
N SER A 200 -41.52 3.24 1.58
CA SER A 200 -42.51 3.43 2.66
C SER A 200 -42.57 4.89 3.14
N GLU A 201 -41.41 5.55 3.19
CA GLU A 201 -41.27 6.97 3.54
C GLU A 201 -41.88 7.88 2.44
N VAL A 202 -41.64 7.56 1.16
CA VAL A 202 -42.26 8.25 0.01
C VAL A 202 -43.77 7.95 -0.12
N ALA A 203 -44.24 6.79 0.35
CA ALA A 203 -45.66 6.41 0.34
C ALA A 203 -46.49 7.06 1.48
N GLY A 204 -45.83 7.71 2.45
CA GLY A 204 -46.47 8.63 3.40
C GLY A 204 -47.16 7.98 4.59
N VAL A 205 -46.39 7.69 5.65
CA VAL A 205 -46.91 7.65 7.04
C VAL A 205 -45.98 8.47 7.93
N ALA A 206 -46.46 9.64 8.38
CA ALA A 206 -45.75 10.45 9.37
C ALA A 206 -46.03 9.91 10.78
N GLN A 207 -45.04 9.32 11.44
CA GLN A 207 -45.04 9.04 12.89
C GLN A 207 -43.59 9.08 13.46
N PRO A 208 -43.41 9.20 14.80
CA PRO A 208 -42.55 10.24 15.34
C PRO A 208 -41.10 9.84 15.57
N THR A 209 -40.23 10.85 15.56
CA THR A 209 -38.81 10.78 15.84
C THR A 209 -38.52 10.14 17.20
N MET A 210 -37.79 9.02 17.18
CA MET A 210 -37.07 8.46 18.34
C MET A 210 -35.56 8.45 18.03
N PRO A 211 -34.67 8.50 19.03
CA PRO A 211 -33.26 8.81 18.79
C PRO A 211 -32.52 7.68 18.07
N GLN A 212 -31.78 8.03 17.02
CA GLN A 212 -30.84 7.12 16.37
C GLN A 212 -29.72 6.70 17.34
N PRO A 213 -29.39 5.40 17.46
CA PRO A 213 -28.03 5.02 17.80
C PRO A 213 -27.13 5.41 16.61
N ALA A 214 -25.97 6.01 16.89
CA ALA A 214 -25.05 6.48 15.87
C ALA A 214 -24.44 5.30 15.09
N SER A 215 -25.03 4.98 13.94
CA SER A 215 -24.47 4.01 12.99
C SER A 215 -23.25 4.63 12.31
N ARG A 216 -22.06 4.13 12.63
CA ARG A 216 -20.79 4.59 12.06
C ARG A 216 -20.68 4.05 10.62
N ASN A 217 -20.78 4.95 9.65
CA ASN A 217 -20.34 4.86 8.26
C ASN A 217 -20.26 3.45 7.65
N GLY A 218 -21.39 2.95 7.15
CA GLY A 218 -21.44 1.91 6.12
C GLY A 218 -21.84 2.52 4.77
N ALA A 219 -20.98 3.37 4.22
CA ALA A 219 -21.13 3.88 2.86
C ALA A 219 -20.61 2.81 1.89
N ALA A 220 -21.50 2.26 1.06
CA ALA A 220 -21.08 1.51 -0.11
C ALA A 220 -20.50 2.53 -1.10
N ILE A 221 -19.18 2.58 -1.18
CA ILE A 221 -18.45 3.41 -2.15
C ILE A 221 -18.78 2.82 -3.53
N SER A 222 -19.36 3.62 -4.42
CA SER A 222 -19.58 3.15 -5.80
C SER A 222 -18.23 3.04 -6.51
N THR A 223 -18.13 2.19 -7.53
CA THR A 223 -16.91 2.06 -8.35
C THR A 223 -16.45 3.41 -8.93
N GLU A 224 -17.39 4.33 -9.17
CA GLU A 224 -17.14 5.71 -9.60
C GLU A 224 -16.47 6.56 -8.51
N GLU A 225 -16.89 6.41 -7.25
CA GLU A 225 -16.36 7.14 -6.09
C GLU A 225 -14.97 6.61 -5.68
N TYR A 226 -14.71 5.30 -5.85
CA TYR A 226 -13.38 4.70 -5.70
C TYR A 226 -12.40 5.20 -6.78
N LEU A 227 -12.82 5.22 -8.05
CA LEU A 227 -12.00 5.72 -9.16
C LEU A 227 -11.75 7.25 -9.07
N GLN A 228 -12.73 8.04 -8.60
CA GLN A 228 -12.52 9.46 -8.32
C GLN A 228 -11.51 9.71 -7.19
N GLY A 229 -11.48 8.86 -6.16
CA GLY A 229 -10.44 8.91 -5.13
C GLY A 229 -9.04 8.73 -5.72
N TYR A 230 -8.88 7.79 -6.66
CA TYR A 230 -7.62 7.54 -7.37
C TYR A 230 -7.21 8.71 -8.29
N GLU A 231 -8.14 9.29 -9.04
CA GLU A 231 -7.87 10.49 -9.86
C GLU A 231 -7.47 11.69 -9.00
N GLN A 232 -8.10 11.92 -7.84
CA GLN A 232 -7.70 12.98 -6.92
C GLN A 232 -6.30 12.73 -6.33
N GLN A 233 -5.98 11.48 -5.96
CA GLN A 233 -4.69 11.15 -5.36
C GLN A 233 -3.52 11.34 -6.35
N PHE A 234 -3.73 11.07 -7.65
CA PHE A 234 -2.74 11.36 -8.69
C PHE A 234 -2.53 12.86 -8.92
N ASN A 235 -3.62 13.63 -9.10
CA ASN A 235 -3.52 15.08 -9.37
C ASN A 235 -2.88 15.83 -8.19
N ASN A 236 -3.21 15.46 -6.95
CA ASN A 236 -2.61 16.08 -5.76
C ASN A 236 -1.11 15.79 -5.64
N ALA A 237 -0.64 14.60 -6.07
CA ALA A 237 0.77 14.24 -6.02
C ALA A 237 1.61 15.06 -7.02
N ASP A 238 1.09 15.30 -8.22
CA ASP A 238 1.75 16.14 -9.22
C ASP A 238 1.77 17.63 -8.81
N ASP A 239 0.66 18.17 -8.27
CA ASP A 239 0.59 19.56 -7.78
C ASP A 239 1.54 19.81 -6.60
N GLU A 240 1.62 18.88 -5.64
CA GLU A 240 2.53 19.01 -4.48
C GLU A 240 4.00 18.84 -4.88
N ALA A 241 4.30 17.99 -5.87
CA ALA A 241 5.64 17.86 -6.44
C ALA A 241 6.06 19.13 -7.20
N LEU A 242 5.15 19.74 -7.98
CA LEU A 242 5.41 20.98 -8.70
C LEU A 242 5.68 22.14 -7.72
N ALA A 243 4.84 22.29 -6.68
CA ALA A 243 5.02 23.31 -5.65
C ALA A 243 6.35 23.17 -4.89
N LYS A 244 6.78 21.93 -4.59
CA LYS A 244 8.10 21.67 -3.97
C LYS A 244 9.26 21.99 -4.92
N ALA A 245 9.12 21.72 -6.21
CA ALA A 245 10.12 22.09 -7.21
C ALA A 245 10.26 23.61 -7.39
N GLU A 246 9.14 24.36 -7.43
CA GLU A 246 9.15 25.82 -7.49
C GLU A 246 9.77 26.44 -6.23
N ALA A 247 9.44 25.93 -5.04
CA ALA A 247 10.06 26.36 -3.78
C ALA A 247 11.57 26.10 -3.75
N TYR A 248 12.03 24.95 -4.28
CA TYR A 248 13.45 24.62 -4.39
C TYR A 248 14.20 25.58 -5.33
N HIS A 249 13.65 25.91 -6.50
CA HIS A 249 14.24 26.88 -7.41
C HIS A 249 14.30 28.30 -6.81
N ALA A 250 13.23 28.73 -6.13
CA ALA A 250 13.20 30.03 -5.44
C ALA A 250 14.22 30.12 -4.28
N ALA A 251 14.54 28.98 -3.64
CA ALA A 251 15.59 28.89 -2.63
C ALA A 251 17.00 28.99 -3.24
N GLN A 252 17.25 28.34 -4.40
CA GLN A 252 18.52 28.47 -5.12
C GLN A 252 18.80 29.91 -5.58
N GLU A 253 17.81 30.63 -6.13
CA GLU A 253 18.01 32.02 -6.55
C GLU A 253 18.36 32.96 -5.38
N LYS A 254 17.79 32.71 -4.18
CA LYS A 254 18.16 33.45 -2.96
C LYS A 254 19.57 33.11 -2.47
N ALA A 255 20.01 31.86 -2.59
CA ALA A 255 21.36 31.42 -2.24
C ALA A 255 22.44 31.95 -3.21
N ALA A 256 22.06 32.32 -4.44
CA ALA A 256 22.96 32.87 -5.45
C ALA A 256 23.28 34.38 -5.26
N GLN A 257 22.62 35.08 -4.33
CA GLN A 257 22.90 36.49 -4.05
C GLN A 257 24.06 36.65 -3.05
N PRO A 258 25.13 37.40 -3.39
CA PRO A 258 26.29 37.53 -2.50
C PRO A 258 25.98 38.38 -1.27
N GLN A 259 25.99 37.74 -0.09
CA GLN A 259 25.85 38.44 1.19
C GLN A 259 27.15 39.17 1.59
N VAL A 260 27.02 40.44 1.97
CA VAL A 260 28.12 41.29 2.43
C VAL A 260 28.36 41.07 3.92
N SER A 261 29.62 40.81 4.30
CA SER A 261 30.00 40.41 5.66
C SER A 261 30.11 41.57 6.67
N ALA A 262 29.73 41.31 7.93
CA ALA A 262 30.02 42.14 9.10
C ALA A 262 30.47 41.26 10.30
N PRO A 263 31.24 41.78 11.28
CA PRO A 263 32.23 40.97 12.02
C PRO A 263 31.82 40.47 13.42
N GLN A 264 32.53 39.44 13.89
CA GLN A 264 32.41 38.78 15.20
C GLN A 264 33.07 39.56 16.36
N GLN A 265 32.65 39.31 17.62
CA GLN A 265 33.49 39.33 18.84
C GLN A 265 32.82 38.55 20.02
N PRO A 266 33.53 38.16 21.13
CA PRO A 266 33.54 36.73 21.51
C PRO A 266 33.51 36.32 23.03
N SER A 267 33.38 35.00 23.25
CA SER A 267 33.99 34.12 24.29
C SER A 267 33.81 34.31 25.82
N SER A 268 33.40 33.22 26.50
CA SER A 268 33.85 32.71 27.84
C SER A 268 33.03 31.46 28.27
N VAL A 269 33.38 30.56 29.22
CA VAL A 269 34.64 30.03 29.83
C VAL A 269 34.33 28.66 30.52
N THR A 270 35.29 27.73 30.63
CA THR A 270 35.24 26.41 31.35
C THR A 270 36.15 26.41 32.60
N PRO A 271 35.99 25.55 33.67
CA PRO A 271 36.32 24.10 33.58
C PRO A 271 35.77 23.06 34.64
N ALA A 272 35.83 21.78 34.25
CA ALA A 272 36.27 20.55 34.99
C ALA A 272 35.59 19.93 36.26
N ALA A 273 35.51 18.57 36.19
CA ALA A 273 35.81 17.54 37.22
C ALA A 273 34.69 16.81 38.03
N ASP A 274 34.56 15.50 37.72
CA ASP A 274 34.34 14.27 38.53
C ASP A 274 33.23 14.08 39.60
N GLN A 275 32.62 12.88 39.50
CA GLN A 275 31.94 12.03 40.51
C GLN A 275 30.90 12.64 41.48
N ALA A 276 29.64 12.22 41.35
CA ALA A 276 28.98 11.37 42.37
C ALA A 276 27.58 10.87 41.94
N VAL A 277 27.23 9.68 42.44
CA VAL A 277 25.91 9.04 42.41
C VAL A 277 24.81 9.97 42.93
N GLY A 278 23.68 10.04 42.22
CA GLY A 278 22.45 10.71 42.66
C GLY A 278 21.22 9.86 42.32
N ASP A 279 20.35 9.65 43.30
CA ASP A 279 19.21 8.74 43.21
C ASP A 279 18.12 9.19 42.21
N GLY A 280 17.25 8.24 41.86
CA GLY A 280 16.28 8.39 40.77
C GLY A 280 15.22 9.49 40.97
N ARG A 281 14.61 9.86 39.83
CA ARG A 281 13.48 10.79 39.66
C ARG A 281 13.75 12.27 39.97
N THR A 282 14.34 12.97 38.99
CA THR A 282 14.00 14.38 38.77
C THR A 282 14.04 14.75 37.29
N ALA A 283 12.86 14.84 36.67
CA ALA A 283 12.73 15.51 35.37
C ALA A 283 12.76 17.03 35.59
N GLY A 284 13.60 17.74 34.81
CA GLY A 284 13.48 19.18 34.62
C GLY A 284 12.30 19.50 33.70
N PRO A 285 11.65 20.67 33.82
CA PRO A 285 10.32 20.88 33.26
C PRO A 285 10.32 21.26 31.77
N ALA A 286 10.56 20.27 30.91
CA ALA A 286 9.84 20.24 29.64
C ALA A 286 8.35 19.99 29.98
N THR A 287 7.48 20.95 29.68
CA THR A 287 6.02 20.80 29.91
C THR A 287 5.48 19.64 29.09
N ARG A 288 5.32 18.47 29.73
CA ARG A 288 4.77 17.24 29.11
C ARG A 288 3.46 17.56 28.37
N PRO A 289 3.41 17.45 27.02
CA PRO A 289 2.17 17.58 26.27
C PRO A 289 1.21 16.44 26.60
N ALA A 290 -0.09 16.67 26.43
CA ALA A 290 -1.15 15.80 26.93
C ALA A 290 -1.40 14.50 26.11
N GLN A 291 -0.46 14.12 25.23
CA GLN A 291 -0.58 12.94 24.36
C GLN A 291 0.76 12.18 24.31
N LEU A 292 0.99 11.35 25.33
CA LEU A 292 1.88 10.19 25.17
C LEU A 292 1.15 9.17 24.32
N THR A 293 1.85 8.52 23.38
CA THR A 293 1.27 7.44 22.59
C THR A 293 1.16 6.15 23.43
N ARG A 294 0.55 5.09 22.89
CA ARG A 294 0.22 3.88 23.66
C ARG A 294 1.44 3.20 24.31
N ALA A 295 2.64 3.43 23.77
CA ALA A 295 3.90 2.94 24.30
C ALA A 295 4.56 3.89 25.33
N GLY A 296 4.20 5.18 25.37
CA GLY A 296 4.86 6.19 26.22
C GLY A 296 5.88 7.08 25.51
N ASN A 297 5.94 7.04 24.18
CA ASN A 297 6.73 8.01 23.41
C ASN A 297 6.02 9.36 23.28
N TYR A 298 6.78 10.36 22.85
CA TYR A 298 6.26 11.67 22.47
C TYR A 298 5.38 11.55 21.21
N GLY A 299 4.49 12.53 21.00
CA GLY A 299 3.56 12.52 19.87
C GLY A 299 4.25 12.55 18.49
N PRO A 300 3.50 12.31 17.40
CA PRO A 300 4.04 12.21 16.04
C PRO A 300 4.64 13.53 15.50
N ASP A 301 4.45 14.65 16.20
CA ASP A 301 5.10 15.92 15.94
C ASP A 301 6.53 16.03 16.53
N LYS A 302 7.03 14.98 17.19
CA LYS A 302 8.31 14.98 17.92
C LYS A 302 9.22 13.83 17.52
N ILE A 303 10.48 14.18 17.27
CA ILE A 303 11.57 13.23 17.06
C ILE A 303 12.46 13.24 18.29
N VAL A 304 12.63 12.07 18.91
CA VAL A 304 13.37 11.85 20.14
C VAL A 304 14.74 11.27 19.78
N ILE A 305 15.82 11.91 20.21
CA ILE A 305 17.21 11.54 19.88
C ILE A 305 17.94 11.15 21.16
N PHE A 306 18.70 10.06 21.09
CA PHE A 306 19.40 9.42 22.21
C PHE A 306 20.66 8.69 21.71
N LEU A 307 21.35 7.94 22.58
CA LEU A 307 22.46 7.07 22.20
C LEU A 307 22.07 5.59 22.29
N PHE A 308 22.47 4.81 21.29
CA PHE A 308 22.33 3.36 21.19
C PHE A 308 23.65 2.78 20.65
N ASP A 309 24.21 1.78 21.35
CA ASP A 309 25.53 1.20 21.05
C ASP A 309 26.66 2.26 20.88
N GLY A 310 26.60 3.33 21.68
CA GLY A 310 27.53 4.46 21.66
C GLY A 310 27.38 5.41 20.46
N LYS A 311 26.31 5.27 19.68
CA LYS A 311 26.02 6.03 18.45
C LYS A 311 24.71 6.82 18.57
N PRO A 312 24.53 7.94 17.86
CA PRO A 312 23.26 8.65 17.83
C PRO A 312 22.17 7.80 17.17
N ALA A 313 21.03 7.70 17.85
CA ALA A 313 19.81 7.07 17.37
C ALA A 313 18.63 8.02 17.56
N TYR A 314 17.53 7.77 16.85
CA TYR A 314 16.28 8.50 17.02
C TYR A 314 15.06 7.58 16.99
N CYS A 315 13.99 7.97 17.68
CA CYS A 315 12.66 7.41 17.52
C CYS A 315 11.68 8.52 17.13
N ALA A 316 10.80 8.23 16.18
CA ALA A 316 9.63 9.03 15.86
C ALA A 316 8.38 8.17 16.04
N ASP A 317 7.26 8.78 16.42
CA ASP A 317 5.98 8.08 16.44
C ASP A 317 5.28 8.30 15.09
N GLU A 318 5.04 7.23 14.33
CA GLU A 318 4.43 7.29 13.00
C GLU A 318 2.89 7.15 13.09
N GLY A 319 2.33 7.24 14.30
CA GLY A 319 0.90 7.36 14.54
C GLY A 319 0.20 6.00 14.65
N ILE A 320 -0.27 5.45 13.53
CA ILE A 320 -1.00 4.16 13.52
C ILE A 320 -0.02 2.98 13.58
N ASP A 321 1.10 3.09 12.85
CA ASP A 321 2.18 2.11 12.83
C ASP A 321 3.01 2.12 14.15
N GLY A 322 2.88 3.20 14.91
CA GLY A 322 3.47 3.38 16.23
C GLY A 322 4.92 3.90 16.18
N PRO A 323 5.67 3.75 17.27
CA PRO A 323 7.01 4.30 17.40
C PRO A 323 8.07 3.44 16.72
N ASN A 324 8.75 4.02 15.74
CA ASN A 324 9.85 3.41 15.00
C ASN A 324 11.19 4.07 15.36
N CYS A 325 12.19 3.24 15.65
CA CYS A 325 13.51 3.67 16.13
C CYS A 325 14.63 3.28 15.14
N HIS A 326 15.54 4.21 14.87
CA HIS A 326 16.56 4.13 13.84
C HIS A 326 17.94 4.61 14.33
N GLY A 327 19.01 3.99 13.82
CA GLY A 327 20.40 4.26 14.18
C GLY A 327 21.09 5.34 13.33
N ASP A 328 22.43 5.34 13.38
CA ASP A 328 23.28 6.45 12.90
C ASP A 328 23.24 6.74 11.39
N ALA A 329 22.71 5.80 10.59
CA ALA A 329 22.25 6.04 9.22
C ALA A 329 21.26 4.93 8.79
N SER A 330 19.96 5.16 9.01
CA SER A 330 18.81 4.35 8.54
C SER A 330 18.70 2.88 8.97
N SER A 331 19.60 2.34 9.80
CA SER A 331 19.42 1.00 10.39
C SER A 331 18.21 0.97 11.33
N TRP A 332 17.22 0.13 11.05
CA TRP A 332 16.10 -0.11 11.95
C TRP A 332 16.60 -0.79 13.23
N ILE A 333 16.29 -0.20 14.38
CA ILE A 333 16.66 -0.71 15.72
C ILE A 333 15.55 -1.61 16.26
N GLY A 334 14.30 -1.20 16.06
CA GLY A 334 13.13 -1.86 16.62
C GLY A 334 11.88 -0.98 16.61
N ALA A 335 10.77 -1.58 17.01
CA ALA A 335 9.56 -0.88 17.43
C ALA A 335 9.43 -1.00 18.96
N GLY A 336 9.24 0.13 19.65
CA GLY A 336 9.30 0.17 21.12
C GLY A 336 9.32 1.59 21.68
N THR A 337 9.67 1.74 22.95
CA THR A 337 10.01 3.06 23.50
C THR A 337 11.46 3.41 23.23
N HIS A 338 11.76 4.70 23.12
CA HIS A 338 13.15 5.16 23.15
C HIS A 338 13.89 4.70 24.42
N GLU A 339 13.19 4.53 25.55
CA GLU A 339 13.76 4.00 26.80
C GLU A 339 14.23 2.53 26.67
N ASP A 340 13.55 1.70 25.86
CA ASP A 340 13.91 0.28 25.63
C ASP A 340 15.21 0.11 24.84
N HIS A 341 15.60 1.13 24.07
CA HIS A 341 16.74 1.12 23.15
C HIS A 341 17.87 2.07 23.58
N MET A 342 17.73 2.78 24.71
CA MET A 342 18.69 3.80 25.11
C MET A 342 19.84 3.24 25.96
N ASP A 343 21.07 3.59 25.61
CA ASP A 343 22.26 3.20 26.38
C ASP A 343 22.17 3.74 27.83
N PRO A 344 22.55 2.94 28.85
CA PRO A 344 22.48 3.35 30.25
C PRO A 344 23.23 4.66 30.54
N GLY A 345 22.49 5.67 31.02
CA GLY A 345 23.04 7.00 31.36
C GLY A 345 23.00 8.03 30.23
N SER A 346 22.41 7.71 29.08
CA SER A 346 22.22 8.65 27.98
C SER A 346 21.21 9.76 28.31
N SER A 347 21.38 10.90 27.63
CA SER A 347 20.45 12.03 27.66
C SER A 347 19.56 12.05 26.43
N ILE A 348 18.28 12.35 26.62
CA ILE A 348 17.30 12.56 25.55
C ILE A 348 17.41 14.00 25.01
N CYS A 349 17.25 14.15 23.70
CA CYS A 349 17.32 15.40 22.93
C CYS A 349 16.11 15.44 21.98
N ILE A 350 15.25 16.47 22.04
CA ILE A 350 14.09 16.57 21.15
C ILE A 350 14.43 17.49 19.97
N ALA A 351 14.22 17.01 18.75
CA ALA A 351 14.52 17.78 17.53
C ALA A 351 13.77 19.12 17.53
N GLY A 352 14.50 20.21 17.27
CA GLY A 352 13.96 21.57 17.25
C GLY A 352 13.86 22.26 18.63
N GLU A 353 14.14 21.58 19.75
CA GLU A 353 14.13 22.23 21.07
C GLU A 353 15.43 22.97 21.40
N PRO A 354 15.39 24.07 22.19
CA PRO A 354 16.57 24.88 22.49
C PRO A 354 17.68 24.06 23.17
N GLY A 355 18.85 24.00 22.51
CA GLY A 355 20.00 23.25 23.00
C GLY A 355 20.14 21.85 22.38
N CYS A 356 19.14 21.33 21.67
CA CYS A 356 19.28 20.09 20.92
C CYS A 356 20.00 20.35 19.58
N GLN A 357 21.14 19.68 19.35
CA GLN A 357 21.90 19.78 18.11
C GLN A 357 21.82 18.46 17.33
N LEU A 358 21.22 18.51 16.14
CA LEU A 358 21.14 17.35 15.23
C LEU A 358 22.54 17.00 14.68
N PRO A 359 22.98 15.73 14.73
CA PRO A 359 24.19 15.29 14.06
C PRO A 359 24.13 15.54 12.54
N GLN A 360 25.28 15.90 11.93
CA GLN A 360 25.36 16.28 10.51
C GLN A 360 24.95 15.18 9.51
N TYR A 361 24.78 13.94 9.96
CA TYR A 361 24.58 12.74 9.15
C TYR A 361 23.11 12.35 8.95
N PHE A 362 22.16 13.03 9.62
CA PHE A 362 20.74 12.68 9.56
C PHE A 362 20.15 12.83 8.14
N PRO A 363 19.22 11.97 7.70
CA PRO A 363 18.52 12.11 6.42
C PRO A 363 17.90 13.51 6.24
N ALA A 364 17.90 14.04 5.01
CA ALA A 364 17.53 15.44 4.75
C ALA A 364 16.03 15.71 4.97
N ASP A 365 15.22 14.70 4.66
CA ASP A 365 13.79 14.54 4.95
C ASP A 365 13.43 14.61 6.44
N ILE A 366 14.40 14.41 7.34
CA ILE A 366 14.20 14.38 8.81
C ILE A 366 14.62 15.72 9.46
N ARG A 367 15.28 16.63 8.73
CA ARG A 367 15.82 17.88 9.30
C ARG A 367 14.82 19.04 9.39
N GLY A 368 13.66 18.93 8.73
CA GLY A 368 12.68 20.01 8.55
C GLY A 368 12.95 20.89 7.34
#